data_AF-Q86NN3-F1
#
_entry.id   AF-Q86NN3-F1
#
_cell.length_a   1.000
_cell.length_b   1.000
_cell.length_c   1.000
_cell.angle_alpha   90.00
_cell.angle_beta   90.00
_cell.angle_gamma   90.00
#
_symmetry.space_group_name_H-M   'P 1'
#
loop_
_entity.id
_entity.type
_entity.pdbx_description
1 polymer ?
#
loop_
_entity_poly.entity_id
_entity_poly.type
_entity_poly.pdbx_seq_one_letter_code
_entity_poly.pdbx_strand_id
1 'polypeptide(L)'
;MSRRSTVLSTGKESSKEEKNRMSQLDVIIGQLKTMAVGNRRAGNLSEATITYICQASRELFLSQPMLLELSAPVKICGDLHGQFKDLLRIFQQCGVPPLSNYLFLGDYVDRGHCSIETLSLLLTYKLRYPETFFLLRGNHESADLNRVYGFFDECKRRYSIKLWRSFVDCYDCMPVAAIIADRIFCVHGGLSPDLNNLDDIRRLNRPTDVPSDGLLCDLLWSDPDETTGTWASNDRGVSFTFGANIVEGFLMQHKFNLIVRAHHWSRMATSSSPTASWSPFSRPRTTATSLITAELFWWWTPNWSATLSSSVRDRFRDPRALSRIVDLQLRRPMDHRRP
;
A
#
# COMPACT_ATOMS: atom_id res chain seq x y z
N MET A 1 32.85 -15.12 41.26
CA MET A 1 33.09 -14.84 39.81
C MET A 1 32.15 -15.64 38.89
N SER A 2 30.82 -15.46 38.93
CA SER A 2 29.91 -16.27 38.08
C SER A 2 28.68 -15.52 37.55
N ARG A 3 28.83 -14.25 37.14
CA ARG A 3 27.75 -13.50 36.46
C ARG A 3 28.13 -12.95 35.08
N ARG A 4 29.42 -13.00 34.71
CA ARG A 4 29.91 -12.45 33.43
C ARG A 4 29.81 -13.43 32.26
N SER A 5 29.79 -14.74 32.53
CA SER A 5 29.76 -15.80 31.51
C SER A 5 28.37 -15.97 30.87
N THR A 6 27.30 -15.83 31.65
CA THR A 6 25.93 -16.14 31.21
C THR A 6 25.36 -15.08 30.26
N VAL A 7 25.70 -13.80 30.45
CA VAL A 7 25.23 -12.68 29.61
C VAL A 7 25.88 -12.70 28.22
N LEU A 8 27.11 -13.20 28.11
CA LEU A 8 27.83 -13.30 26.85
C LEU A 8 27.38 -14.49 25.99
N SER A 9 26.85 -15.57 26.59
CA SER A 9 26.31 -16.71 25.82
C SER A 9 24.90 -16.41 25.29
N THR A 10 24.04 -15.78 26.10
CA THR A 10 22.67 -15.41 25.70
C THR A 10 22.64 -14.41 24.54
N GLY A 11 23.54 -13.42 24.54
CA GLY A 11 23.67 -12.47 23.44
C GLY A 11 24.18 -13.10 22.13
N LYS A 12 25.03 -14.12 22.21
CA LYS A 12 25.51 -14.87 21.03
C LYS A 12 24.44 -15.78 20.46
N GLU A 13 23.67 -16.46 21.31
CA GLU A 13 22.56 -17.33 20.91
C GLU A 13 21.45 -16.53 20.22
N SER A 14 21.00 -15.41 20.83
CA SER A 14 20.03 -14.51 20.22
C SER A 14 20.49 -13.97 18.85
N SER A 15 21.77 -13.61 18.71
CA SER A 15 22.32 -13.15 17.42
C SER A 15 22.36 -14.24 16.34
N LYS A 16 22.49 -15.52 16.75
CA LYS A 16 22.52 -16.67 15.85
C LYS A 16 21.12 -17.05 15.41
N GLU A 17 20.16 -17.03 16.33
CA GLU A 17 18.74 -17.25 16.04
C GLU A 17 18.20 -16.21 15.05
N GLU A 18 18.53 -14.94 15.27
CA GLU A 18 18.10 -13.87 14.37
C GLU A 18 18.70 -14.03 12.97
N LYS A 19 19.98 -14.39 12.86
CA LYS A 19 20.62 -14.69 11.57
C LYS A 19 19.97 -15.88 10.86
N ASN A 20 19.65 -16.95 11.60
CA ASN A 20 18.96 -18.10 11.05
C ASN A 20 17.55 -17.74 10.56
N ARG A 21 16.82 -16.93 11.32
CA ARG A 21 15.50 -16.41 10.96
C ARG A 21 15.56 -15.60 9.66
N MET A 22 16.50 -14.65 9.57
CA MET A 22 16.70 -13.86 8.34
C MET A 22 17.06 -14.73 7.13
N SER A 23 17.95 -15.71 7.30
CA SER A 23 18.29 -16.65 6.23
C SER A 23 17.09 -17.48 5.78
N GLN A 24 16.20 -17.86 6.69
CA GLN A 24 14.98 -18.59 6.35
C GLN A 24 14.00 -17.72 5.54
N LEU A 25 13.85 -16.44 5.90
CA LEU A 25 13.04 -15.50 5.13
C LEU A 25 13.60 -15.29 3.71
N ASP A 26 14.93 -15.22 3.56
CA ASP A 26 15.57 -15.09 2.25
C ASP A 26 15.30 -16.31 1.35
N VAL A 27 15.28 -17.52 1.94
CA VAL A 27 14.89 -18.76 1.23
C VAL A 27 13.44 -18.71 0.77
N ILE A 28 12.52 -18.26 1.63
CA ILE A 28 11.09 -18.13 1.30
C ILE A 28 10.88 -17.12 0.16
N ILE A 29 11.56 -15.97 0.21
CA ILE A 29 11.53 -14.95 -0.86
C ILE A 29 12.03 -15.57 -2.18
N GLY A 30 13.13 -16.32 -2.13
CA GLY A 30 13.68 -17.03 -3.28
C GLY A 30 12.67 -18.00 -3.90
N GLN A 31 12.05 -18.85 -3.06
CA GLN A 31 11.03 -19.81 -3.49
C GLN A 31 9.83 -19.11 -4.17
N LEU A 32 9.24 -18.11 -3.51
CA LEU A 32 8.10 -17.36 -4.06
C LEU A 32 8.41 -16.71 -5.41
N LYS A 33 9.60 -16.12 -5.57
CA LYS A 33 10.03 -15.51 -6.83
C LYS A 33 10.20 -16.54 -7.95
N THR A 34 10.70 -17.74 -7.63
CA THR A 34 10.87 -18.81 -8.63
C THR A 34 9.55 -19.45 -9.08
N MET A 35 8.54 -19.52 -8.22
CA MET A 35 7.20 -20.04 -8.56
C MET A 35 6.57 -19.26 -9.73
N ALA A 36 6.79 -17.95 -9.81
CA ALA A 36 6.25 -17.10 -10.89
C ALA A 36 6.88 -17.33 -12.26
N VAL A 37 8.07 -17.92 -12.33
CA VAL A 37 8.82 -18.16 -13.59
C VAL A 37 8.31 -19.41 -14.33
N GLY A 38 7.13 -19.93 -13.97
CA GLY A 38 6.50 -21.07 -14.63
C GLY A 38 7.14 -22.42 -14.30
N ASN A 39 8.07 -22.45 -13.33
CA ASN A 39 8.71 -23.69 -12.90
C ASN A 39 7.79 -24.47 -11.95
N ARG A 40 6.94 -25.32 -12.52
CA ARG A 40 6.02 -26.22 -11.78
C ARG A 40 6.73 -27.16 -10.79
N ARG A 41 8.06 -27.30 -10.85
CA ARG A 41 8.87 -28.10 -9.91
C ARG A 41 9.24 -27.37 -8.62
N ALA A 42 9.09 -26.04 -8.54
CA ALA A 42 9.49 -25.27 -7.37
C ALA A 42 8.64 -25.58 -6.11
N GLY A 43 7.50 -26.26 -6.28
CA GLY A 43 6.58 -26.57 -5.19
C GLY A 43 5.86 -25.32 -4.67
N ASN A 44 4.67 -25.50 -4.11
CA ASN A 44 4.01 -24.44 -3.35
C ASN A 44 4.69 -24.31 -1.97
N LEU A 45 4.64 -23.13 -1.35
CA LEU A 45 4.99 -23.00 0.07
C LEU A 45 4.13 -23.94 0.92
N SER A 46 4.70 -24.48 1.99
CA SER A 46 3.91 -25.31 2.91
C SER A 46 2.93 -24.45 3.72
N GLU A 47 1.78 -25.00 4.10
CA GLU A 47 0.79 -24.31 4.94
C GLU A 47 1.42 -23.84 6.27
N ALA A 48 2.32 -24.65 6.86
CA ALA A 48 3.04 -24.29 8.07
C ALA A 48 3.94 -23.07 7.88
N THR A 49 4.62 -22.96 6.73
CA THR A 49 5.43 -21.79 6.37
C THR A 49 4.58 -20.54 6.26
N ILE A 50 3.44 -20.62 5.57
CA ILE A 50 2.55 -19.46 5.38
C ILE A 50 1.93 -19.04 6.72
N THR A 51 1.50 -20.00 7.53
CA THR A 51 0.97 -19.76 8.88
C THR A 51 2.00 -19.04 9.76
N TYR A 52 3.26 -19.47 9.72
CA TYR A 52 4.37 -18.81 10.42
C TYR A 52 4.54 -17.35 9.96
N ILE A 53 4.53 -17.10 8.65
CA ILE A 53 4.65 -15.75 8.09
C ILE A 53 3.52 -14.85 8.60
N CYS A 54 2.28 -15.35 8.62
CA CYS A 54 1.13 -14.60 9.13
C CYS A 54 1.29 -14.28 10.63
N GLN A 55 1.62 -15.27 11.46
CA GLN A 55 1.77 -15.10 12.91
C GLN A 55 2.89 -14.11 13.26
N ALA A 56 4.07 -14.27 12.64
CA ALA A 56 5.19 -13.36 12.87
C ALA A 56 4.88 -11.94 12.37
N SER A 57 4.20 -11.80 11.23
CA SER A 57 3.84 -10.48 10.70
C SER A 57 2.80 -9.78 11.57
N ARG A 58 1.84 -10.53 12.11
CA ARG A 58 0.86 -10.05 13.09
C ARG A 58 1.55 -9.41 14.30
N GLU A 59 2.52 -10.11 14.88
CA GLU A 59 3.30 -9.60 16.02
C GLU A 59 4.07 -8.33 15.66
N LEU A 60 4.72 -8.32 14.49
CA LEU A 60 5.44 -7.15 13.98
C LEU A 60 4.50 -5.95 13.77
N PHE A 61 3.32 -6.15 13.17
CA PHE A 61 2.36 -5.06 12.99
C PHE A 61 1.87 -4.50 14.33
N LEU A 62 1.57 -5.35 15.32
CA LEU A 62 1.18 -4.91 16.66
C LEU A 62 2.28 -4.10 17.36
N SER A 63 3.55 -4.39 17.08
CA SER A 63 4.69 -3.64 17.62
C SER A 63 4.88 -2.24 17.00
N GLN A 64 4.35 -2.02 15.79
CA GLN A 64 4.43 -0.75 15.06
C GLN A 64 3.15 0.06 15.25
N PRO A 65 3.19 1.40 15.15
CA PRO A 65 2.00 2.24 15.36
C PRO A 65 0.94 2.04 14.27
N MET A 66 -0.32 2.32 14.61
CA MET A 66 -1.47 2.26 13.69
C MET A 66 -1.38 3.32 12.56
N LEU A 67 -0.81 4.47 12.91
CA LEU A 67 -0.43 5.55 11.99
C LEU A 67 1.10 5.52 11.88
N LEU A 68 1.61 5.10 10.72
CA LEU A 68 3.06 5.02 10.49
C LEU A 68 3.65 6.41 10.23
N GLU A 69 4.88 6.63 10.67
CA GLU A 69 5.65 7.85 10.37
C GLU A 69 6.95 7.45 9.66
N LEU A 70 7.06 7.82 8.39
CA LEU A 70 8.06 7.29 7.46
C LEU A 70 8.99 8.38 6.96
N SER A 71 10.28 8.03 6.85
CA SER A 71 11.27 8.89 6.21
C SER A 71 11.32 8.66 4.70
N ALA A 72 11.58 9.73 3.94
CA ALA A 72 11.89 9.65 2.51
C ALA A 72 13.34 9.22 2.27
N PRO A 73 13.68 8.60 1.11
CA PRO A 73 12.79 8.29 -0.01
C PRO A 73 11.96 7.02 0.22
N VAL A 74 10.74 6.99 -0.32
CA VAL A 74 9.87 5.80 -0.33
C VAL A 74 9.08 5.70 -1.63
N LYS A 75 8.86 4.47 -2.11
CA LYS A 75 8.05 4.17 -3.29
C LYS A 75 6.66 3.73 -2.83
N ILE A 76 5.63 4.35 -3.36
CA ILE A 76 4.23 4.07 -2.98
C ILE A 76 3.58 3.19 -4.05
N CYS A 77 2.90 2.13 -3.63
CA CYS A 77 2.20 1.21 -4.52
C CYS A 77 0.74 1.05 -4.07
N GLY A 78 -0.21 1.12 -5.01
CA GLY A 78 -1.63 0.89 -4.77
C GLY A 78 -2.02 -0.59 -4.85
N ASP A 79 -3.28 -0.84 -5.17
CA ASP A 79 -3.95 -2.15 -5.23
C ASP A 79 -3.15 -3.16 -6.05
N LEU A 80 -3.11 -4.43 -5.61
CA LEU A 80 -2.48 -5.52 -6.35
C LEU A 80 -3.44 -6.63 -6.75
N HIS A 81 -4.46 -6.91 -5.93
CA HIS A 81 -5.50 -7.90 -6.21
C HIS A 81 -4.99 -9.23 -6.76
N GLY A 82 -4.02 -9.83 -6.08
CA GLY A 82 -3.47 -11.14 -6.47
C GLY A 82 -2.73 -11.17 -7.81
N GLN A 83 -2.37 -10.02 -8.40
CA GLN A 83 -1.60 -9.90 -9.63
C GLN A 83 -0.10 -10.10 -9.40
N PHE A 84 0.28 -11.31 -8.95
CA PHE A 84 1.64 -11.61 -8.48
C PHE A 84 2.74 -11.32 -9.51
N LYS A 85 2.49 -11.56 -10.80
CA LYS A 85 3.46 -11.26 -11.86
C LYS A 85 3.72 -9.77 -12.02
N ASP A 86 2.71 -8.94 -11.80
CA ASP A 86 2.83 -7.49 -11.87
C ASP A 86 3.60 -6.97 -10.64
N LEU A 87 3.36 -7.53 -9.45
CA LEU A 87 4.17 -7.25 -8.25
C LEU A 87 5.66 -7.53 -8.48
N LEU A 88 6.00 -8.67 -9.08
CA LEU A 88 7.40 -8.98 -9.39
C LEU A 88 7.99 -8.00 -10.41
N ARG A 89 7.21 -7.57 -11.40
CA ARG A 89 7.63 -6.55 -12.37
C ARG A 89 7.85 -5.19 -11.71
N ILE A 90 7.03 -4.79 -10.74
CA ILE A 90 7.25 -3.58 -9.93
C ILE A 90 8.62 -3.65 -9.27
N PHE A 91 8.97 -4.75 -8.58
CA PHE A 91 10.29 -4.86 -7.94
C PHE A 91 11.44 -4.88 -8.95
N GLN A 92 11.26 -5.50 -10.11
CA GLN A 92 12.28 -5.49 -11.17
C GLN A 92 12.53 -4.08 -11.72
N GLN A 93 11.48 -3.29 -11.92
CA GLN A 93 11.58 -1.96 -12.52
C GLN A 93 11.95 -0.86 -11.51
N CYS A 94 11.46 -0.98 -10.28
CA CYS A 94 11.55 0.04 -9.25
C CYS A 94 12.61 -0.26 -8.18
N GLY A 95 13.32 -1.38 -8.30
CA GLY A 95 14.38 -1.81 -7.38
C GLY A 95 13.87 -2.79 -6.33
N VAL A 96 14.57 -3.90 -6.16
CA VAL A 96 14.20 -4.93 -5.18
C VAL A 96 14.49 -4.47 -3.75
N PRO A 97 13.63 -4.78 -2.75
CA PRO A 97 13.99 -4.57 -1.35
C PRO A 97 15.29 -5.31 -1.00
N PRO A 98 16.22 -4.68 -0.24
CA PRO A 98 16.11 -3.39 0.43
C PRO A 98 16.69 -2.19 -0.36
N LEU A 99 17.01 -2.34 -1.65
CA LEU A 99 17.58 -1.25 -2.46
C LEU A 99 16.64 -0.05 -2.60
N SER A 100 15.33 -0.31 -2.48
CA SER A 100 14.27 0.69 -2.47
C SER A 100 13.37 0.47 -1.26
N ASN A 101 12.97 1.56 -0.61
CA ASN A 101 11.96 1.54 0.45
C ASN A 101 10.57 1.54 -0.18
N TYR A 102 9.62 0.80 0.41
CA TYR A 102 8.27 0.65 -0.12
C TYR A 102 7.20 0.93 0.92
N LEU A 103 6.11 1.56 0.49
CA LEU A 103 4.83 1.66 1.16
C LEU A 103 3.75 1.13 0.21
N PHE A 104 3.05 0.07 0.59
CA PHE A 104 1.86 -0.36 -0.14
C PHE A 104 0.59 0.10 0.58
N LEU A 105 -0.43 0.48 -0.19
CA LEU A 105 -1.62 1.14 0.33
C LEU A 105 -2.77 0.18 0.69
N GLY A 106 -2.71 -1.09 0.31
CA GLY A 106 -3.76 -2.08 0.60
C GLY A 106 -4.15 -2.89 -0.63
N ASP A 107 -5.23 -3.67 -0.50
CA ASP A 107 -5.87 -4.46 -1.54
C ASP A 107 -4.90 -5.42 -2.25
N TYR A 108 -4.28 -6.28 -1.45
CA TYR A 108 -3.31 -7.28 -1.89
C TYR A 108 -3.97 -8.52 -2.48
N VAL A 109 -5.16 -8.85 -1.96
CA VAL A 109 -5.89 -10.09 -2.23
C VAL A 109 -7.16 -9.85 -3.04
N ASP A 110 -7.87 -10.94 -3.31
CA ASP A 110 -9.09 -10.99 -4.14
C ASP A 110 -8.89 -10.65 -5.61
N ARG A 111 -9.91 -10.99 -6.42
CA ARG A 111 -10.04 -10.76 -7.88
C ARG A 111 -9.00 -11.49 -8.76
N GLY A 112 -7.73 -11.51 -8.39
CA GLY A 112 -6.66 -12.24 -9.08
C GLY A 112 -6.54 -13.71 -8.65
N HIS A 113 -5.58 -14.40 -9.27
CA HIS A 113 -5.41 -15.86 -9.12
C HIS A 113 -4.27 -16.27 -8.17
N CYS A 114 -3.47 -15.31 -7.71
CA CYS A 114 -2.26 -15.55 -6.93
C CYS A 114 -2.22 -14.66 -5.68
N SER A 115 -3.35 -14.55 -4.98
CA SER A 115 -3.45 -13.72 -3.77
C SER A 115 -2.58 -14.26 -2.64
N ILE A 116 -2.51 -15.59 -2.50
CA ILE A 116 -1.67 -16.24 -1.49
C ILE A 116 -0.19 -15.90 -1.71
N GLU A 117 0.32 -16.02 -2.94
CA GLU A 117 1.70 -15.67 -3.26
C GLU A 117 1.97 -14.17 -3.08
N THR A 118 1.03 -13.33 -3.53
CA THR A 118 1.14 -11.86 -3.45
C THR A 118 1.29 -11.43 -2.00
N LEU A 119 0.33 -11.78 -1.14
CA LEU A 119 0.37 -11.40 0.27
C LEU A 119 1.53 -12.09 1.01
N SER A 120 1.82 -13.36 0.74
CA SER A 120 2.95 -14.06 1.38
C SER A 120 4.29 -13.40 1.07
N LEU A 121 4.52 -12.96 -0.17
CA LEU A 121 5.75 -12.28 -0.55
C LEU A 121 5.90 -10.93 0.17
N LEU A 122 4.81 -10.14 0.20
CA LEU A 122 4.79 -8.85 0.88
C LEU A 122 5.04 -8.99 2.38
N LEU A 123 4.36 -9.93 3.05
CA LEU A 123 4.57 -10.22 4.47
C LEU A 123 5.99 -10.72 4.76
N THR A 124 6.55 -11.56 3.88
CA THR A 124 7.94 -12.03 4.04
C THR A 124 8.93 -10.87 3.90
N TYR A 125 8.72 -9.95 2.96
CA TYR A 125 9.54 -8.72 2.87
C TYR A 125 9.35 -7.81 4.08
N LYS A 126 8.12 -7.69 4.60
CA LYS A 126 7.84 -6.92 5.83
C LYS A 126 8.62 -7.47 7.03
N LEU A 127 8.63 -8.79 7.20
CA LEU A 127 9.41 -9.46 8.24
C LEU A 127 10.92 -9.29 8.05
N ARG A 128 11.38 -9.34 6.80
CA ARG A 128 12.80 -9.28 6.45
C ARG A 128 13.38 -7.87 6.54
N TYR A 129 12.56 -6.85 6.27
CA TYR A 129 12.94 -5.44 6.18
C TYR A 129 11.91 -4.54 6.89
N PRO A 130 11.71 -4.70 8.22
CA PRO A 130 10.62 -4.06 8.95
C PRO A 130 10.63 -2.53 8.96
N GLU A 131 11.83 -1.95 8.79
CA GLU A 131 12.09 -0.50 8.82
C GLU A 131 12.13 0.17 7.44
N THR A 132 12.03 -0.60 6.35
CA THR A 132 12.09 -0.07 4.97
C THR A 132 10.98 -0.61 4.06
N PHE A 133 10.14 -1.52 4.57
CA PHE A 133 9.03 -2.13 3.83
C PHE A 133 7.76 -2.03 4.68
N PHE A 134 6.75 -1.34 4.16
CA PHE A 134 5.54 -0.98 4.89
C PHE A 134 4.30 -1.38 4.09
N LEU A 135 3.28 -1.86 4.80
CA LEU A 135 2.04 -2.35 4.25
C LEU A 135 0.90 -1.73 5.06
N LEU A 136 0.01 -1.00 4.38
CA LEU A 136 -1.24 -0.53 4.96
C LEU A 136 -2.37 -1.53 4.71
N ARG A 137 -3.43 -1.45 5.48
CA ARG A 137 -4.65 -2.23 5.29
C ARG A 137 -5.50 -1.60 4.19
N GLY A 138 -5.96 -2.40 3.22
CA GLY A 138 -7.04 -2.03 2.31
C GLY A 138 -8.39 -2.59 2.75
N ASN A 139 -9.46 -2.28 2.03
CA ASN A 139 -10.79 -2.77 2.37
C ASN A 139 -10.97 -4.27 2.06
N HIS A 140 -10.19 -4.83 1.12
CA HIS A 140 -10.17 -6.26 0.83
C HIS A 140 -9.42 -7.11 1.88
N GLU A 141 -8.65 -6.46 2.75
CA GLU A 141 -8.10 -7.06 3.96
C GLU A 141 -9.14 -7.07 5.11
N SER A 142 -10.36 -7.54 4.82
CA SER A 142 -11.43 -7.80 5.78
C SER A 142 -12.03 -9.17 5.54
N ALA A 143 -12.46 -9.84 6.60
CA ALA A 143 -13.01 -11.19 6.49
C ALA A 143 -14.26 -11.21 5.60
N ASP A 144 -15.15 -10.22 5.76
CA ASP A 144 -16.42 -10.17 5.05
C ASP A 144 -16.26 -9.99 3.53
N LEU A 145 -15.37 -9.11 3.08
CA LEU A 145 -15.16 -8.94 1.64
C LEU A 145 -14.47 -10.14 1.02
N ASN A 146 -13.33 -10.55 1.56
CA ASN A 146 -12.51 -11.56 0.91
C ASN A 146 -13.09 -12.98 1.05
N ARG A 147 -14.15 -13.13 1.85
CA ARG A 147 -15.04 -14.30 1.84
C ARG A 147 -15.75 -14.49 0.51
N VAL A 148 -16.06 -13.39 -0.19
CA VAL A 148 -16.92 -13.35 -1.38
C VAL A 148 -16.13 -13.03 -2.65
N TYR A 149 -15.06 -12.23 -2.55
CA TYR A 149 -14.30 -11.74 -3.71
C TYR A 149 -13.10 -12.60 -4.14
N GLY A 150 -12.93 -13.78 -3.53
CA GLY A 150 -12.14 -14.89 -4.08
C GLY A 150 -11.03 -15.43 -3.19
N PHE A 151 -10.49 -14.64 -2.23
CA PHE A 151 -9.36 -15.08 -1.43
C PHE A 151 -9.67 -16.26 -0.51
N PHE A 152 -10.87 -16.26 0.10
CA PHE A 152 -11.32 -17.42 0.88
C PHE A 152 -11.34 -18.69 0.03
N ASP A 153 -11.91 -18.63 -1.17
CA ASP A 153 -12.01 -19.79 -2.06
C ASP A 153 -10.63 -20.22 -2.56
N GLU A 154 -9.72 -19.28 -2.82
CA GLU A 154 -8.33 -19.58 -3.13
C GLU A 154 -7.65 -20.36 -1.99
N CYS A 155 -7.78 -19.89 -0.75
CA CYS A 155 -7.21 -20.55 0.44
C CYS A 155 -7.83 -21.93 0.67
N LYS A 156 -9.17 -22.03 0.64
CA LYS A 156 -9.90 -23.30 0.84
C LYS A 156 -9.54 -24.33 -0.23
N ARG A 157 -9.39 -23.92 -1.49
CA ARG A 157 -9.08 -24.83 -2.61
C ARG A 157 -7.63 -25.32 -2.58
N ARG A 158 -6.69 -24.47 -2.19
CA ARG A 158 -5.24 -24.76 -2.28
C ARG A 158 -4.64 -25.31 -0.98
N TYR A 159 -5.23 -24.96 0.16
CA TYR A 159 -4.76 -25.31 1.49
C TYR A 159 -5.96 -25.62 2.40
N SER A 160 -6.34 -24.71 3.28
CA SER A 160 -7.37 -24.92 4.29
C SER A 160 -8.09 -23.62 4.65
N ILE A 161 -9.27 -23.76 5.26
CA ILE A 161 -10.00 -22.64 5.88
C ILE A 161 -9.22 -22.07 7.08
N LYS A 162 -8.43 -22.91 7.76
CA LYS A 162 -7.59 -22.49 8.89
C LYS A 162 -6.50 -21.52 8.43
N LEU A 163 -5.93 -21.75 7.24
CA LEU A 163 -4.97 -20.83 6.64
C LEU A 163 -5.60 -19.47 6.34
N TRP A 164 -6.81 -19.45 5.76
CA TRP A 164 -7.53 -18.19 5.53
C TRP A 164 -7.73 -17.41 6.84
N ARG A 165 -8.15 -18.07 7.93
CA ARG A 165 -8.25 -17.43 9.25
C ARG A 165 -6.92 -16.87 9.74
N SER A 166 -5.80 -17.54 9.46
CA SER A 166 -4.47 -17.05 9.84
C SER A 166 -4.10 -15.77 9.08
N PHE A 167 -4.56 -15.60 7.83
CA PHE A 167 -4.46 -14.32 7.13
C PHE A 167 -5.38 -13.26 7.72
N VAL A 168 -6.61 -13.63 8.10
CA VAL A 168 -7.56 -12.72 8.78
C VAL A 168 -6.94 -12.13 10.05
N ASP A 169 -6.49 -13.00 10.94
CA ASP A 169 -5.85 -12.61 12.21
C ASP A 169 -4.61 -11.73 12.00
N CYS A 170 -3.95 -11.85 10.84
CA CYS A 170 -2.79 -11.05 10.47
C CYS A 170 -3.18 -9.65 10.01
N TYR A 171 -4.10 -9.53 9.04
CA TYR A 171 -4.46 -8.22 8.51
C TYR A 171 -5.33 -7.38 9.45
N ASP A 172 -5.99 -7.99 10.44
CA ASP A 172 -6.67 -7.29 11.54
C ASP A 172 -5.72 -6.44 12.40
N CYS A 173 -4.42 -6.68 12.29
CA CYS A 173 -3.37 -5.94 12.98
C CYS A 173 -2.68 -4.90 12.09
N MET A 174 -3.01 -4.79 10.81
CA MET A 174 -2.29 -3.88 9.90
C MET A 174 -2.57 -2.41 10.22
N PRO A 175 -1.56 -1.53 10.06
CA PRO A 175 -1.76 -0.09 10.14
C PRO A 175 -2.63 0.39 8.98
N VAL A 176 -3.33 1.50 9.16
CA VAL A 176 -4.34 1.98 8.18
C VAL A 176 -3.93 3.25 7.46
N ALA A 177 -2.93 3.96 7.99
CA ALA A 177 -2.42 5.19 7.39
C ALA A 177 -0.93 5.35 7.66
N ALA A 178 -0.28 6.17 6.83
CA ALA A 178 1.10 6.58 7.00
C ALA A 178 1.27 8.07 6.71
N ILE A 179 2.28 8.68 7.35
CA ILE A 179 2.75 10.03 7.06
C ILE A 179 4.18 9.91 6.55
N ILE A 180 4.45 10.46 5.37
CA ILE A 180 5.80 10.48 4.80
C ILE A 180 6.38 11.89 4.93
N ALA A 181 7.56 11.97 5.54
CA ALA A 181 8.34 13.20 5.70
C ALA A 181 7.52 14.37 6.28
N ASP A 182 6.58 14.08 7.18
CA ASP A 182 5.65 15.05 7.81
C ASP A 182 4.78 15.86 6.83
N ARG A 183 4.74 15.48 5.55
CA ARG A 183 4.12 16.28 4.48
C ARG A 183 3.09 15.54 3.65
N ILE A 184 3.12 14.21 3.62
CA ILE A 184 2.26 13.42 2.74
C ILE A 184 1.47 12.44 3.59
N PHE A 185 0.15 12.53 3.54
CA PHE A 185 -0.74 11.58 4.19
C PHE A 185 -1.09 10.46 3.21
N CYS A 186 -0.92 9.21 3.63
CA CYS A 186 -1.17 8.01 2.83
C CYS A 186 -2.21 7.14 3.51
N VAL A 187 -3.19 6.68 2.75
CA VAL A 187 -4.33 5.88 3.21
C VAL A 187 -4.85 5.02 2.05
N HIS A 188 -5.64 3.98 2.28
CA HIS A 188 -6.25 3.21 1.18
C HIS A 188 -7.44 3.94 0.54
N GLY A 189 -8.49 4.13 1.34
CA GLY A 189 -9.72 4.81 1.00
C GLY A 189 -9.50 6.31 0.92
N GLY A 190 -9.76 7.03 1.99
CA GLY A 190 -9.67 8.47 1.98
C GLY A 190 -9.87 9.11 3.34
N LEU A 191 -10.60 10.21 3.37
CA LEU A 191 -10.87 10.97 4.59
C LEU A 191 -12.16 10.50 5.26
N SER A 192 -12.30 10.79 6.56
CA SER A 192 -13.53 10.53 7.32
C SER A 192 -14.10 11.82 7.91
N PRO A 193 -15.44 11.99 7.97
CA PRO A 193 -16.05 13.06 8.77
C PRO A 193 -15.74 12.91 10.27
N ASP A 194 -15.39 11.71 10.73
CA ASP A 194 -15.01 11.45 12.13
C ASP A 194 -13.51 11.71 12.40
N LEU A 195 -12.71 11.98 11.36
CA LEU A 195 -11.28 12.28 11.48
C LEU A 195 -11.07 13.76 11.84
N ASN A 196 -11.03 14.05 13.13
CA ASN A 196 -10.80 15.40 13.64
C ASN A 196 -9.33 15.66 13.94
N ASN A 197 -8.63 14.65 14.46
CA ASN A 197 -7.21 14.70 14.77
C ASN A 197 -6.55 13.38 14.33
N LEU A 198 -5.30 13.43 13.88
CA LEU A 198 -4.50 12.24 13.56
C LEU A 198 -4.36 11.28 14.75
N ASP A 199 -4.49 11.78 15.99
CA ASP A 199 -4.54 10.93 17.18
C ASP A 199 -5.78 10.01 17.23
N ASP A 200 -6.86 10.33 16.51
CA ASP A 200 -8.01 9.44 16.36
C ASP A 200 -7.59 8.13 15.67
N ILE A 201 -6.73 8.23 14.65
CA ILE A 201 -6.15 7.06 13.96
C ILE A 201 -5.22 6.29 14.90
N ARG A 202 -4.38 7.00 15.66
CA ARG A 202 -3.42 6.39 16.60
C ARG A 202 -4.12 5.58 17.71
N ARG A 203 -5.35 5.96 18.07
CA ARG A 203 -6.16 5.30 19.12
C ARG A 203 -7.00 4.12 18.63
N LEU A 204 -7.06 3.86 17.32
CA LEU A 204 -7.76 2.68 16.82
C LEU A 204 -7.10 1.41 17.37
N ASN A 205 -7.91 0.59 18.04
CA ASN A 205 -7.44 -0.64 18.66
C ASN A 205 -7.14 -1.72 17.63
N ARG A 206 -6.19 -2.60 17.95
CA ARG A 206 -5.85 -3.78 17.14
C ARG A 206 -5.66 -5.00 18.05
N PRO A 207 -6.00 -6.22 17.60
CA PRO A 207 -6.66 -6.56 16.33
C PRO A 207 -8.10 -6.02 16.29
N THR A 208 -8.58 -5.67 15.09
CA THR A 208 -9.96 -5.24 14.89
C THR A 208 -10.43 -5.62 13.50
N ASP A 209 -11.68 -6.04 13.37
CA ASP A 209 -12.33 -6.15 12.06
C ASP A 209 -12.71 -4.76 11.52
N VAL A 210 -12.99 -4.67 10.22
CA VAL A 210 -13.47 -3.44 9.57
C VAL A 210 -14.97 -3.26 9.87
N PRO A 211 -15.38 -2.22 10.61
CA PRO A 211 -16.79 -1.98 10.90
C PRO A 211 -17.55 -1.55 9.65
N SER A 212 -18.88 -1.61 9.72
CA SER A 212 -19.76 -1.13 8.63
C SER A 212 -19.77 0.40 8.49
N ASP A 213 -19.41 1.14 9.54
CA ASP A 213 -19.39 2.61 9.60
C ASP A 213 -18.27 3.14 10.51
N GLY A 214 -18.14 4.47 10.55
CA GLY A 214 -17.19 5.20 11.38
C GLY A 214 -15.77 5.28 10.81
N LEU A 215 -14.88 5.90 11.58
CA LEU A 215 -13.52 6.27 11.15
C LEU A 215 -12.75 5.15 10.41
N LEU A 216 -12.70 3.93 10.96
CA LEU A 216 -11.96 2.84 10.32
C LEU A 216 -12.58 2.42 8.99
N CYS A 217 -13.92 2.37 8.91
CA CYS A 217 -14.61 2.11 7.64
C CYS A 217 -14.24 3.17 6.61
N ASP A 218 -14.34 4.45 6.99
CA ASP A 218 -14.12 5.56 6.07
C ASP A 218 -12.69 5.69 5.55
N LEU A 219 -11.69 5.41 6.40
CA LEU A 219 -10.29 5.38 5.98
C LEU A 219 -10.06 4.31 4.90
N LEU A 220 -10.86 3.25 4.85
CA LEU A 220 -10.69 2.15 3.89
C LEU A 220 -11.64 2.25 2.69
N TRP A 221 -12.75 2.99 2.79
CA TRP A 221 -13.84 2.96 1.81
C TRP A 221 -14.24 4.31 1.20
N SER A 222 -13.85 5.43 1.80
CA SER A 222 -14.27 6.74 1.30
C SER A 222 -13.59 7.12 0.00
N ASP A 223 -14.27 7.97 -0.78
CA ASP A 223 -13.84 8.34 -2.12
C ASP A 223 -13.90 9.84 -2.41
N PRO A 224 -12.98 10.38 -3.22
CA PRO A 224 -13.11 11.76 -3.66
C PRO A 224 -14.24 11.92 -4.66
N ASP A 225 -14.94 13.05 -4.57
CA ASP A 225 -15.94 13.47 -5.55
C ASP A 225 -15.68 14.92 -5.99
N GLU A 226 -15.43 15.11 -7.28
CA GLU A 226 -15.14 16.43 -7.85
C GLU A 226 -16.39 17.28 -8.05
N THR A 227 -17.57 16.66 -8.04
CA THR A 227 -18.85 17.34 -8.30
C THR A 227 -19.42 18.01 -7.07
N THR A 228 -19.03 17.55 -5.88
CA THR A 228 -19.49 18.07 -4.61
C THR A 228 -18.37 18.82 -3.87
N GLY A 229 -18.73 19.86 -3.12
CA GLY A 229 -17.79 20.63 -2.30
C GLY A 229 -17.76 20.19 -0.83
N THR A 230 -18.41 19.08 -0.49
CA THR A 230 -18.71 18.65 0.88
C THR A 230 -18.74 17.12 0.95
N TRP A 231 -19.12 16.56 2.11
CA TRP A 231 -19.44 15.14 2.27
C TRP A 231 -20.76 14.78 1.59
N ALA A 232 -20.81 13.61 0.95
CA ALA A 232 -22.03 13.00 0.45
C ALA A 232 -22.00 11.47 0.64
N SER A 233 -23.14 10.80 0.47
CA SER A 233 -23.20 9.33 0.53
C SER A 233 -22.44 8.72 -0.66
N ASN A 234 -21.73 7.63 -0.41
CA ASN A 234 -20.99 6.93 -1.46
C ASN A 234 -21.90 5.96 -2.24
N ASP A 235 -21.80 5.98 -3.57
CA ASP A 235 -22.52 5.08 -4.48
C ASP A 235 -22.16 3.59 -4.25
N ARG A 236 -21.04 3.32 -3.57
CA ARG A 236 -20.67 1.97 -3.11
C ARG A 236 -21.62 1.41 -2.06
N GLY A 237 -22.49 2.24 -1.48
CA GLY A 237 -23.40 1.86 -0.40
C GLY A 237 -22.72 1.73 0.97
N VAL A 238 -21.49 2.20 1.10
CA VAL A 238 -20.68 2.20 2.32
C VAL A 238 -19.81 3.44 2.38
N SER A 239 -19.65 4.03 3.56
CA SER A 239 -18.90 5.27 3.78
C SER A 239 -19.44 6.47 2.96
N PHE A 240 -18.57 7.45 2.70
CA PHE A 240 -18.88 8.76 2.14
C PHE A 240 -18.00 9.08 0.94
N THR A 241 -18.47 10.00 0.11
CA THR A 241 -17.61 10.76 -0.78
C THR A 241 -17.21 12.09 -0.14
N PHE A 242 -16.05 12.63 -0.53
CA PHE A 242 -15.54 13.91 -0.04
C PHE A 242 -15.07 14.84 -1.15
N GLY A 243 -15.55 16.09 -1.08
CA GLY A 243 -15.22 17.14 -2.04
C GLY A 243 -13.87 17.82 -1.85
N ALA A 244 -13.49 18.65 -2.82
CA ALA A 244 -12.22 19.39 -2.82
C ALA A 244 -12.02 20.28 -1.57
N ASN A 245 -13.07 20.90 -1.03
CA ASN A 245 -12.96 21.74 0.17
C ASN A 245 -12.56 20.93 1.40
N ILE A 246 -13.01 19.67 1.51
CA ILE A 246 -12.64 18.77 2.61
C ILE A 246 -11.15 18.44 2.52
N VAL A 247 -10.66 18.12 1.31
CA VAL A 247 -9.24 17.89 1.04
C VAL A 247 -8.40 19.12 1.42
N GLU A 248 -8.79 20.30 0.95
CA GLU A 248 -8.07 21.54 1.25
C GLU A 248 -8.04 21.86 2.75
N GLY A 249 -9.19 21.73 3.42
CA GLY A 249 -9.30 21.91 4.87
C GLY A 249 -8.36 20.98 5.64
N PHE A 250 -8.39 19.68 5.32
CA PHE A 250 -7.53 18.67 5.95
C PHE A 250 -6.04 18.98 5.75
N LEU A 251 -5.63 19.28 4.52
CA LEU A 251 -4.24 19.60 4.19
C LEU A 251 -3.74 20.85 4.95
N MET A 252 -4.57 21.90 5.01
CA MET A 252 -4.23 23.12 5.75
C MET A 252 -4.14 22.87 7.25
N GLN A 253 -5.12 22.18 7.83
CA GLN A 253 -5.19 21.87 9.25
C GLN A 253 -3.96 21.10 9.73
N HIS A 254 -3.55 20.09 8.97
CA HIS A 254 -2.43 19.21 9.33
C HIS A 254 -1.09 19.60 8.69
N LYS A 255 -1.04 20.71 7.96
CA LYS A 255 0.16 21.21 7.26
C LYS A 255 0.77 20.20 6.28
N PHE A 256 -0.08 19.35 5.73
CA PHE A 256 0.27 18.44 4.66
C PHE A 256 0.23 19.14 3.30
N ASN A 257 0.97 18.59 2.36
CA ASN A 257 0.99 19.06 0.98
C ASN A 257 0.16 18.17 0.05
N LEU A 258 -0.05 16.91 0.43
CA LEU A 258 -0.58 15.88 -0.47
C LEU A 258 -1.26 14.77 0.33
N ILE A 259 -2.38 14.28 -0.19
CA ILE A 259 -2.97 12.99 0.17
C ILE A 259 -2.67 12.00 -0.97
N VAL A 260 -2.18 10.81 -0.64
CA VAL A 260 -1.99 9.70 -1.57
C VAL A 260 -2.90 8.55 -1.15
N ARG A 261 -3.72 8.07 -2.08
CA ARG A 261 -4.72 7.02 -1.82
C ARG A 261 -4.73 5.93 -2.90
N ALA A 262 -5.56 4.89 -2.78
CA ALA A 262 -5.74 3.84 -3.79
C ALA A 262 -7.23 3.54 -4.06
N HIS A 263 -7.72 2.29 -4.00
CA HIS A 263 -9.14 1.85 -3.91
C HIS A 263 -10.08 2.18 -5.09
N HIS A 264 -9.79 3.21 -5.90
CA HIS A 264 -10.56 3.62 -7.06
C HIS A 264 -9.82 3.36 -8.36
N TRP A 265 -10.51 2.70 -9.29
CA TRP A 265 -10.12 2.66 -10.70
C TRP A 265 -10.63 3.92 -11.39
N SER A 266 -9.72 4.81 -11.79
CA SER A 266 -10.06 6.00 -12.58
C SER A 266 -9.35 5.95 -13.94
N ARG A 267 -10.13 5.98 -15.01
CA ARG A 267 -9.57 6.09 -16.35
C ARG A 267 -9.15 7.55 -16.52
N MET A 268 -7.86 7.89 -16.39
CA MET A 268 -7.40 9.25 -16.72
C MET A 268 -7.87 9.60 -18.14
N ALA A 269 -8.68 10.66 -18.25
CA ALA A 269 -9.08 11.23 -19.52
C ALA A 269 -7.83 11.76 -20.23
N THR A 270 -7.33 11.01 -21.21
CA THR A 270 -6.43 11.56 -22.21
C THR A 270 -7.28 12.39 -23.17
N SER A 271 -7.27 13.71 -23.02
CA SER A 271 -7.73 14.61 -24.08
C SER A 271 -6.72 14.61 -25.22
N SER A 272 -6.58 13.48 -25.92
CA SER A 272 -5.92 13.42 -27.22
C SER A 272 -6.96 13.61 -28.32
N SER A 273 -7.44 14.84 -28.48
CA SER A 273 -8.08 15.28 -29.73
C SER A 273 -7.06 16.12 -30.51
N PRO A 274 -6.64 15.75 -31.74
CA PRO A 274 -5.54 16.41 -32.45
C PRO A 274 -5.83 17.82 -33.00
N THR A 275 -7.00 18.41 -32.70
CA THR A 275 -7.40 19.69 -33.31
C THR A 275 -8.26 20.49 -32.32
N ALA A 276 -7.63 21.22 -31.40
CA ALA A 276 -8.27 22.33 -30.73
C ALA A 276 -7.26 23.47 -30.57
N SER A 277 -7.47 24.51 -31.36
CA SER A 277 -6.76 25.78 -31.31
C SER A 277 -6.85 26.38 -29.91
N TRP A 278 -5.70 26.69 -29.34
CA TRP A 278 -5.59 27.43 -28.09
C TRP A 278 -6.12 28.86 -28.29
N SER A 279 -7.22 29.20 -27.62
CA SER A 279 -7.66 30.58 -27.43
C SER A 279 -7.26 31.03 -26.02
N PRO A 280 -6.69 32.24 -25.82
CA PRO A 280 -5.92 32.58 -24.62
C PRO A 280 -6.77 33.06 -23.43
N PHE A 281 -8.06 32.67 -23.35
CA PHE A 281 -8.97 33.20 -22.34
C PHE A 281 -9.92 32.15 -21.73
N SER A 282 -9.36 31.01 -21.30
CA SER A 282 -10.08 30.07 -20.42
C SER A 282 -9.08 29.40 -19.47
N ARG A 283 -8.90 29.97 -18.28
CA ARG A 283 -8.18 29.29 -17.18
C ARG A 283 -9.03 28.13 -16.67
N PRO A 284 -8.53 26.87 -16.62
CA PRO A 284 -9.20 25.83 -15.87
C PRO A 284 -9.06 26.15 -14.36
N ARG A 285 -10.16 26.12 -13.61
CA ARG A 285 -10.12 26.14 -12.14
C ARG A 285 -9.59 24.79 -11.66
N THR A 286 -8.33 24.74 -11.21
CA THR A 286 -7.64 23.50 -10.83
C THR A 286 -7.71 23.24 -9.32
N THR A 287 -8.65 22.40 -8.88
CA THR A 287 -8.69 21.74 -7.57
C THR A 287 -8.06 20.33 -7.59
N ALA A 288 -7.88 19.74 -8.77
CA ALA A 288 -7.44 18.36 -9.01
C ALA A 288 -5.94 18.05 -8.75
N THR A 289 -5.26 18.78 -7.85
CA THR A 289 -3.78 18.64 -7.73
C THR A 289 -3.23 18.17 -6.39
N SER A 290 -4.03 18.18 -5.33
CA SER A 290 -3.55 17.89 -3.96
C SER A 290 -3.93 16.50 -3.44
N LEU A 291 -4.55 15.68 -4.29
CA LEU A 291 -4.94 14.30 -4.05
C LEU A 291 -4.42 13.45 -5.22
N ILE A 292 -3.72 12.36 -4.92
CA ILE A 292 -3.24 11.40 -5.92
C ILE A 292 -3.82 10.02 -5.60
N THR A 293 -4.47 9.40 -6.58
CA THR A 293 -4.78 7.98 -6.55
C THR A 293 -3.61 7.21 -7.15
N ALA A 294 -2.91 6.44 -6.32
CA ALA A 294 -1.88 5.51 -6.73
C ALA A 294 -2.55 4.24 -7.29
N GLU A 295 -2.50 4.08 -8.60
CA GLU A 295 -2.99 2.88 -9.29
C GLU A 295 -1.82 1.98 -9.72
N LEU A 296 -2.10 0.71 -10.02
CA LEU A 296 -1.24 -0.12 -10.87
C LEU A 296 -1.28 0.41 -12.31
N PHE A 297 -0.59 1.52 -12.57
CA PHE A 297 -0.57 2.11 -13.90
C PHE A 297 0.18 1.24 -14.91
N TRP A 298 -0.49 0.94 -16.03
CA TRP A 298 0.08 0.22 -17.19
C TRP A 298 0.49 1.14 -18.36
N TRP A 299 0.70 2.45 -18.14
CA TRP A 299 1.17 3.35 -19.20
C TRP A 299 2.29 4.29 -18.74
N TRP A 300 3.29 4.42 -19.62
CA TRP A 300 4.49 5.20 -19.38
C TRP A 300 4.30 6.67 -19.78
N THR A 301 4.48 7.61 -18.84
CA THR A 301 4.86 8.99 -19.21
C THR A 301 6.13 9.41 -18.47
N PRO A 302 7.19 9.85 -19.17
CA PRO A 302 8.50 10.15 -18.58
C PRO A 302 8.54 11.39 -17.69
N ASN A 303 7.44 12.12 -17.51
CA ASN A 303 7.41 13.43 -16.85
C ASN A 303 6.16 13.61 -15.99
N TRP A 304 6.06 12.90 -14.86
CA TRP A 304 5.01 13.18 -13.87
C TRP A 304 5.13 14.60 -13.27
N SER A 305 6.35 15.14 -13.18
CA SER A 305 6.54 16.54 -12.79
C SER A 305 5.85 17.53 -13.74
N ALA A 306 5.51 17.13 -14.97
CA ALA A 306 4.79 17.95 -15.92
C ALA A 306 3.25 17.85 -15.79
N THR A 307 2.71 16.77 -15.20
CA THR A 307 1.27 16.59 -14.95
C THR A 307 0.80 17.18 -13.62
N LEU A 308 1.71 17.51 -12.71
CA LEU A 308 1.40 18.36 -11.55
C LEU A 308 1.08 19.78 -12.02
N SER A 309 -0.11 20.29 -11.68
CA SER A 309 -0.45 21.71 -11.86
C SER A 309 0.58 22.59 -11.15
N SER A 310 0.77 23.82 -11.65
CA SER A 310 1.69 24.80 -11.06
C SER A 310 1.47 24.98 -9.55
N SER A 311 0.22 24.82 -9.08
CA SER A 311 -0.17 24.92 -7.66
C SER A 311 0.53 23.91 -6.73
N VAL A 312 0.85 22.69 -7.19
CA VAL A 312 1.62 21.71 -6.37
C VAL A 312 3.09 22.08 -6.38
N ARG A 313 3.62 22.43 -7.55
CA ARG A 313 5.01 22.85 -7.70
C ARG A 313 5.34 24.09 -6.87
N ASP A 314 4.38 24.98 -6.69
CA ASP A 314 4.54 26.21 -5.90
C ASP A 314 4.46 25.96 -4.38
N ARG A 315 3.79 24.88 -3.92
CA ARG A 315 3.73 24.50 -2.49
C ARG A 315 5.00 23.80 -2.00
N PHE A 316 5.78 23.22 -2.90
CA PHE A 316 7.12 22.72 -2.61
C PHE A 316 8.13 23.77 -3.08
N ARG A 317 8.96 24.33 -2.19
CA ARG A 317 9.98 25.35 -2.56
C ARG A 317 10.88 24.96 -3.75
N ASP A 318 10.96 23.67 -4.09
CA ASP A 318 11.62 23.13 -5.29
C ASP A 318 10.74 22.03 -5.91
N PRO A 319 10.29 22.15 -7.17
CA PRO A 319 9.54 21.10 -7.89
C PRO A 319 10.28 19.76 -8.03
N ARG A 320 11.61 19.75 -7.90
CA ARG A 320 12.44 18.54 -7.87
C ARG A 320 12.50 17.88 -6.49
N ALA A 321 11.95 18.53 -5.45
CA ALA A 321 11.86 17.96 -4.11
C ALA A 321 10.82 16.84 -4.07
N LEU A 322 9.68 16.96 -4.77
CA LEU A 322 8.66 15.92 -4.78
C LEU A 322 9.17 14.60 -5.37
N SER A 323 9.92 14.66 -6.48
CA SER A 323 10.55 13.48 -7.09
C SER A 323 11.72 12.90 -6.28
N ARG A 324 12.23 13.67 -5.29
CA ARG A 324 13.22 13.20 -4.30
C ARG A 324 12.56 12.62 -3.04
N ILE A 325 11.33 13.05 -2.70
CA ILE A 325 10.57 12.61 -1.52
C ILE A 325 9.77 11.33 -1.83
N VAL A 326 9.09 11.29 -2.99
CA VAL A 326 8.32 10.14 -3.48
C VAL A 326 8.70 9.89 -4.93
N ASP A 327 9.33 8.75 -5.19
CA ASP A 327 9.64 8.32 -6.56
C ASP A 327 8.51 7.40 -7.06
N LEU A 328 7.43 8.02 -7.56
CA LEU A 328 6.39 7.37 -8.36
C LEU A 328 6.98 7.03 -9.74
N GLN A 329 7.86 6.04 -9.78
CA GLN A 329 8.58 5.68 -11.00
C GLN A 329 7.85 4.58 -11.76
N LEU A 330 7.05 4.97 -12.75
CA LEU A 330 6.68 4.09 -13.86
C LEU A 330 7.80 4.23 -14.89
N ARG A 331 8.53 3.15 -15.26
CA ARG A 331 9.61 3.11 -16.29
C ARG A 331 9.18 2.35 -17.57
N ARG A 332 9.72 2.74 -18.75
CA ARG A 332 9.22 2.47 -20.12
C ARG A 332 9.26 0.96 -20.42
N PRO A 333 8.27 0.37 -21.12
CA PRO A 333 8.48 -0.92 -21.76
C PRO A 333 9.47 -0.74 -22.93
N MET A 334 10.50 -1.59 -23.00
CA MET A 334 11.22 -1.83 -24.25
C MET A 334 10.26 -2.52 -25.22
N ASP A 335 10.12 -1.95 -26.40
CA ASP A 335 9.23 -2.39 -27.46
C ASP A 335 9.64 -3.79 -27.96
N HIS A 336 8.85 -4.81 -27.64
CA HIS A 336 8.90 -6.10 -28.32
C HIS A 336 7.85 -6.11 -29.44
N ARG A 337 8.01 -5.19 -30.41
CA ARG A 337 7.41 -5.32 -31.74
C ARG A 337 8.49 -5.23 -32.81
N ARG A 338 9.10 -6.39 -33.08
CA ARG A 338 9.17 -7.06 -34.39
C ARG A 338 10.00 -8.35 -34.19
N PRO A 339 9.79 -9.38 -35.03
CA PRO A 339 10.51 -10.64 -34.90
C PRO A 339 12.03 -10.46 -34.92
#